data_AF-A0A5S4UFD4-F1
#
_entry.id   AF-A0A5S4UFD4-F1
#
_cell.length_a   1.000
_cell.length_b   1.000
_cell.length_c   1.000
_cell.angle_alpha   90.00
_cell.angle_beta   90.00
_cell.angle_gamma   90.00
#
_symmetry.space_group_name_H-M   'P 1'
#
loop_
_entity.id
_entity.type
_entity.pdbx_description
1 polymer ?
#
loop_
_entity_poly.entity_id
_entity_poly.type
_entity_poly.pdbx_seq_one_letter_code
_entity_poly.pdbx_strand_id
1 'polypeptide(L)'
;MTSIIEHTLRLHEARSTGAFTSSCRGSGKIGRDQYLGALSTASKHHPVGYDLLMLRYKSDPPAGDRLQVAVKEWVPSQRNIPDHAVAVCLLAINLAVCRPLPPQLARRASLLRRYGAKAVRTKNLIGILNAEKKRLENKTSSKIAQERAATLNNQIALEKASLRQWSEQEAGNSDICPCCKGSGEQAKKPGNQCPECDGAGRLVSTTDDIRKSLSLAGIKIDEARWLANYLPLVNDCLNWLDVEYHQAIEQLKRKVRQEENAQV
;
A
#
# COMPACT_ATOMS: atom_id res chain seq x y z
N MET A 1 -16.49 -5.88 8.71
CA MET A 1 -15.00 -5.82 8.68
C MET A 1 -14.50 -4.39 8.76
N THR A 2 -15.16 -3.43 8.12
CA THR A 2 -14.81 -2.00 8.10
C THR A 2 -14.61 -1.36 9.48
N SER A 3 -15.49 -1.61 10.46
CA SER A 3 -15.36 -1.01 11.81
C SER A 3 -14.05 -1.38 12.52
N ILE A 4 -13.64 -2.66 12.54
CA ILE A 4 -12.40 -3.09 13.20
C ILE A 4 -11.17 -2.51 12.50
N ILE A 5 -11.12 -2.56 11.18
CA ILE A 5 -10.01 -1.97 10.42
C ILE A 5 -9.91 -0.46 10.72
N GLU A 6 -11.05 0.23 10.74
CA GLU A 6 -11.13 1.65 11.07
C GLU A 6 -10.69 1.97 12.51
N HIS A 7 -11.10 1.18 13.51
CA HIS A 7 -10.65 1.35 14.90
C HIS A 7 -9.15 1.10 15.04
N THR A 8 -8.60 0.08 14.37
CA THR A 8 -7.15 -0.19 14.32
C THR A 8 -6.39 0.96 13.65
N LEU A 9 -6.96 1.53 12.58
CA LEU A 9 -6.39 2.72 11.93
C LEU A 9 -6.40 3.93 12.88
N ARG A 10 -7.54 4.22 13.52
CA ARG A 10 -7.70 5.34 14.44
C ARG A 10 -6.82 5.24 15.69
N LEU A 11 -6.60 4.05 16.25
CA LEU A 11 -5.78 3.86 17.47
C LEU A 11 -4.36 4.40 17.39
N HIS A 12 -3.77 4.37 16.20
CA HIS A 12 -2.39 4.75 15.98
C HIS A 12 -2.23 6.14 15.36
N GLU A 13 -3.33 6.88 15.16
CA GLU A 13 -3.26 8.28 14.76
C GLU A 13 -3.00 9.16 16.00
N ALA A 14 -1.96 10.00 15.94
CA ALA A 14 -1.52 10.85 17.05
C ALA A 14 -2.59 11.84 17.56
N ARG A 15 -3.68 12.04 16.81
CA ARG A 15 -4.81 12.94 17.15
C ARG A 15 -6.05 12.22 17.69
N SER A 16 -5.98 10.90 17.92
CA SER A 16 -7.13 10.08 18.31
C SER A 16 -7.41 10.00 19.80
N THR A 17 -7.15 11.07 20.55
CA THR A 17 -7.71 11.21 21.91
C THR A 17 -9.24 11.32 21.87
N GLY A 18 -9.82 11.70 20.73
CA GLY A 18 -11.27 11.84 20.49
C GLY A 18 -12.02 10.60 19.96
N ALA A 19 -11.31 9.65 19.33
CA ALA A 19 -11.97 8.58 18.56
C ALA A 19 -12.64 7.49 19.42
N PHE A 20 -12.19 7.34 20.66
CA PHE A 20 -12.77 6.43 21.67
C PHE A 20 -13.51 7.19 22.78
N THR A 21 -13.57 8.53 22.71
CA THR A 21 -14.16 9.40 23.73
C THR A 21 -15.29 10.28 23.21
N SER A 22 -15.63 10.20 21.91
CA SER A 22 -16.80 10.90 21.39
C SER A 22 -18.05 10.19 21.88
N SER A 23 -18.59 10.69 22.98
CA SER A 23 -19.95 10.47 23.48
C SER A 23 -20.97 11.01 22.48
N CYS A 24 -21.01 10.46 21.26
CA CYS A 24 -22.21 10.53 20.44
C CYS A 24 -23.27 9.72 21.19
N ARG A 25 -24.35 10.39 21.58
CA ARG A 25 -25.51 9.82 22.27
C ARG A 25 -25.90 8.48 21.64
N GLY A 26 -25.57 7.37 22.32
CA GLY A 26 -25.82 5.99 21.88
C GLY A 26 -24.57 5.11 21.79
N SER A 27 -24.17 4.53 22.93
CA SER A 27 -23.28 3.35 23.10
C SER A 27 -22.06 3.16 22.18
N GLY A 28 -20.89 3.65 22.58
CA GLY A 28 -19.61 3.02 22.23
C GLY A 28 -19.23 2.01 23.32
N LYS A 29 -19.48 0.71 23.11
CA LYS A 29 -19.36 -0.35 24.15
C LYS A 29 -17.93 -0.91 24.35
N ILE A 30 -16.89 -0.33 23.75
CA ILE A 30 -15.52 -0.81 23.93
C ILE A 30 -14.55 0.37 24.04
N GLY A 31 -13.78 0.41 25.13
CA GLY A 31 -12.75 1.43 25.34
C GLY A 31 -11.45 1.10 24.59
N ARG A 32 -10.55 2.08 24.55
CA ARG A 32 -9.24 1.97 23.90
C ARG A 32 -8.44 0.78 24.45
N ASP A 33 -8.41 0.61 25.76
CA ASP A 33 -7.59 -0.41 26.42
C ASP A 33 -8.11 -1.83 26.15
N GLN A 34 -9.43 -2.01 26.14
CA GLN A 34 -10.06 -3.28 25.75
C GLN A 34 -9.73 -3.62 24.29
N TYR A 35 -9.74 -2.63 23.39
CA TYR A 35 -9.38 -2.86 22.00
C TYR A 35 -7.88 -3.18 21.83
N LEU A 36 -6.99 -2.50 22.57
CA LEU A 36 -5.56 -2.82 22.60
C LEU A 36 -5.32 -4.24 23.14
N GLY A 37 -6.06 -4.64 24.18
CA GLY A 37 -6.05 -6.01 24.69
C GLY A 37 -6.50 -7.04 23.65
N ALA A 38 -7.51 -6.70 22.83
CA ALA A 38 -7.95 -7.54 21.74
C ALA A 38 -6.91 -7.67 20.62
N LEU A 39 -6.22 -6.58 20.25
CA LEU A 39 -5.10 -6.60 19.31
C LEU A 39 -3.92 -7.43 19.82
N SER A 40 -3.55 -7.26 21.10
CA SER A 40 -2.49 -8.03 21.76
C SER A 40 -2.81 -9.54 21.80
N THR A 41 -4.08 -9.88 22.02
CA THR A 41 -4.54 -11.27 21.94
C THR A 41 -4.39 -11.82 20.52
N ALA A 42 -4.80 -11.06 19.50
CA ALA A 42 -4.66 -11.48 18.11
C ALA A 42 -3.19 -11.65 17.70
N SER A 43 -2.29 -10.75 18.10
CA SER A 43 -0.85 -10.87 17.78
C SER A 43 -0.20 -12.06 18.48
N LYS A 44 -0.65 -12.43 19.67
CA LYS A 44 -0.15 -13.62 20.39
C LYS A 44 -0.59 -14.93 19.75
N HIS A 45 -1.85 -15.03 19.32
CA HIS A 45 -2.42 -16.27 18.80
C HIS A 45 -2.17 -16.47 17.30
N HIS A 46 -2.20 -15.38 16.52
CA HIS A 46 -2.06 -15.40 15.06
C HIS A 46 -1.07 -14.29 14.62
N PRO A 47 0.23 -14.44 14.94
CA PRO A 47 1.22 -13.39 14.69
C PRO A 47 1.37 -13.05 13.21
N VAL A 48 1.33 -14.06 12.31
CA VAL A 48 1.42 -13.85 10.86
C VAL A 48 0.20 -13.08 10.35
N GLY A 49 -1.00 -13.48 10.74
CA GLY A 49 -2.23 -12.78 10.38
C GLY A 49 -2.30 -11.35 10.89
N TYR A 50 -1.81 -11.12 12.12
CA TYR A 50 -1.67 -9.79 12.70
C TYR A 50 -0.66 -8.93 11.91
N ASP A 51 0.50 -9.47 11.57
CA ASP A 51 1.50 -8.75 10.80
C ASP A 51 1.02 -8.43 9.37
N LEU A 52 0.22 -9.31 8.75
CA LEU A 52 -0.47 -9.01 7.48
C LEU A 52 -1.43 -7.82 7.63
N LEU A 53 -2.20 -7.78 8.72
CA LEU A 53 -3.09 -6.66 9.02
C LEU A 53 -2.29 -5.35 9.18
N MET A 54 -1.21 -5.38 9.96
CA MET A 54 -0.36 -4.20 10.19
C MET A 54 0.33 -3.75 8.90
N LEU A 55 0.89 -4.66 8.12
CA LEU A 55 1.56 -4.33 6.87
C LEU A 55 0.58 -3.77 5.83
N ARG A 56 -0.61 -4.35 5.72
CA ARG A 56 -1.64 -3.96 4.74
C ARG A 56 -2.24 -2.58 5.03
N TYR A 57 -2.55 -2.28 6.29
CA TYR A 57 -3.28 -1.06 6.64
C TYR A 57 -2.42 0.04 7.27
N LYS A 58 -1.30 -0.31 7.90
CA LYS A 58 -0.38 0.66 8.53
C LYS A 58 0.91 0.87 7.77
N SER A 59 1.17 0.03 6.76
CA SER A 59 2.48 0.01 6.11
C SER A 59 3.64 -0.19 7.09
N ASP A 60 3.41 -0.96 8.16
CA ASP A 60 4.35 -1.17 9.26
C ASP A 60 5.58 -1.97 8.81
N PRO A 61 6.79 -1.36 8.71
CA PRO A 61 7.97 -2.06 8.19
C PRO A 61 8.42 -3.25 9.06
N PRO A 62 8.47 -3.15 10.41
CA PRO A 62 8.76 -4.29 11.28
C PRO A 62 7.83 -5.50 11.10
N ALA A 63 6.53 -5.28 10.84
CA ALA A 63 5.61 -6.37 10.51
C ALA A 63 5.99 -7.04 9.18
N GLY A 64 6.44 -6.26 8.20
CA GLY A 64 6.99 -6.78 6.95
C GLY A 64 8.21 -7.67 7.19
N ASP A 65 9.15 -7.25 8.03
CA ASP A 65 10.35 -8.05 8.32
C ASP A 65 10.01 -9.37 9.02
N ARG A 66 9.08 -9.35 9.98
CA ARG A 66 8.59 -10.57 10.65
C ARG A 66 7.87 -11.51 9.69
N LEU A 67 7.07 -10.99 8.75
CA LEU A 67 6.44 -11.81 7.71
C LEU A 67 7.47 -12.47 6.79
N GLN A 68 8.55 -11.76 6.43
CA GLN A 68 9.62 -12.36 5.63
C GLN A 68 10.30 -13.51 6.38
N VAL A 69 10.52 -13.37 7.70
CA VAL A 69 11.05 -14.45 8.54
C VAL A 69 10.09 -15.62 8.58
N ALA A 70 8.80 -15.38 8.85
CA ALA A 70 7.78 -16.43 8.90
C ALA A 70 7.68 -17.21 7.57
N VAL A 71 7.74 -16.52 6.42
CA VAL A 71 7.78 -17.18 5.10
C VAL A 71 9.04 -18.02 4.92
N LYS A 72 10.21 -17.51 5.35
CA LYS A 72 11.47 -18.26 5.27
C LYS A 72 11.47 -19.52 6.12
N GLU A 73 10.75 -19.53 7.24
CA GLU A 73 10.55 -20.70 8.10
C GLU A 73 9.46 -21.64 7.57
N TRP A 74 8.42 -21.10 6.94
CA TRP A 74 7.31 -21.87 6.37
C TRP A 74 7.74 -22.66 5.12
N VAL A 75 8.55 -22.08 4.23
CA VAL A 75 8.94 -22.73 2.96
C VAL A 75 9.64 -24.09 3.15
N PRO A 76 10.63 -24.25 4.06
CA PRO A 76 11.26 -25.54 4.37
C PRO A 76 10.30 -26.63 4.84
N SER A 77 9.13 -26.27 5.39
CA SER A 77 8.12 -27.26 5.84
C SER A 77 7.28 -27.84 4.69
N GLN A 78 7.39 -27.28 3.48
CA GLN A 78 6.63 -27.71 2.31
C GLN A 78 7.29 -28.92 1.63
N ARG A 79 6.47 -29.70 0.90
CA ARG A 79 6.96 -30.83 0.10
C ARG A 79 7.47 -30.32 -1.24
N ASN A 80 8.50 -30.98 -1.79
CA ASN A 80 9.03 -30.72 -3.14
C ASN A 80 9.39 -29.25 -3.41
N ILE A 81 10.31 -28.72 -2.60
CA ILE A 81 10.70 -27.30 -2.64
C ILE A 81 11.57 -27.04 -3.88
N PRO A 82 11.12 -26.23 -4.86
CA PRO A 82 11.94 -25.87 -6.00
C PRO A 82 13.02 -24.83 -5.63
N ASP A 83 14.04 -24.70 -6.48
CA ASP A 83 15.04 -23.64 -6.35
C ASP A 83 14.38 -22.26 -6.26
N HIS A 84 14.90 -21.35 -5.45
CA HIS A 84 14.33 -20.01 -5.27
C HIS A 84 12.91 -19.96 -4.68
N ALA A 85 12.36 -21.06 -4.13
CA ALA A 85 11.06 -21.12 -3.48
C ALA A 85 10.80 -19.95 -2.50
N VAL A 86 11.79 -19.64 -1.65
CA VAL A 86 11.72 -18.52 -0.71
C VAL A 86 11.48 -17.19 -1.44
N ALA A 87 12.23 -16.90 -2.50
CA ALA A 87 12.07 -15.65 -3.23
C ALA A 87 10.67 -15.51 -3.84
N VAL A 88 10.11 -16.62 -4.33
CA VAL A 88 8.77 -16.66 -4.90
C VAL A 88 7.70 -16.40 -3.82
N CYS A 89 7.81 -17.06 -2.66
CA CYS A 89 6.88 -16.87 -1.54
C CYS A 89 7.00 -15.48 -0.89
N LEU A 90 8.18 -14.88 -0.87
CA LEU A 90 8.35 -13.50 -0.38
C LEU A 90 7.61 -12.50 -1.29
N LEU A 91 7.55 -12.74 -2.60
CA LEU A 91 6.75 -11.92 -3.51
C LEU A 91 5.24 -12.14 -3.31
N ALA A 92 4.82 -13.34 -2.88
CA ALA A 92 3.42 -13.64 -2.56
C ALA A 92 2.89 -12.80 -1.38
N ILE A 93 3.76 -12.38 -0.44
CA ILE A 93 3.37 -11.43 0.62
C ILE A 93 2.75 -10.16 0.01
N ASN A 94 3.35 -9.60 -1.06
CA ASN A 94 2.85 -8.39 -1.69
C ASN A 94 1.44 -8.59 -2.27
N LEU A 95 1.16 -9.76 -2.86
CA LEU A 95 -0.20 -10.09 -3.31
C LEU A 95 -1.17 -10.12 -2.12
N ALA A 96 -0.80 -10.81 -1.03
CA ALA A 96 -1.63 -10.94 0.16
C ALA A 96 -1.96 -9.58 0.82
N VAL A 97 -1.03 -8.62 0.80
CA VAL A 97 -1.23 -7.27 1.35
C VAL A 97 -1.66 -6.22 0.31
N CYS A 98 -2.03 -6.64 -0.90
CA CYS A 98 -2.47 -5.76 -1.99
C CYS A 98 -1.43 -4.67 -2.33
N ARG A 99 -0.16 -5.06 -2.43
CA ARG A 99 0.95 -4.21 -2.88
C ARG A 99 1.39 -4.58 -4.29
N PRO A 100 1.77 -3.58 -5.11
CA PRO A 100 2.22 -3.84 -6.46
C PRO A 100 3.55 -4.59 -6.49
N LEU A 101 3.69 -5.49 -7.46
CA LEU A 101 4.93 -6.16 -7.75
C LEU A 101 5.87 -5.31 -8.64
N PRO A 102 7.19 -5.61 -8.67
CA PRO A 102 8.19 -4.88 -9.46
C PRO A 102 7.78 -4.49 -10.89
N PRO A 103 7.16 -5.37 -11.71
CA PRO A 103 6.73 -5.02 -13.07
C PRO A 103 5.73 -3.86 -13.14
N GLN A 104 4.98 -3.63 -12.05
CA GLN A 104 3.90 -2.64 -11.99
C GLN A 104 4.36 -1.28 -11.44
N LEU A 105 5.52 -1.22 -10.77
CA LEU A 105 5.98 -0.02 -10.06
C LEU A 105 6.15 1.18 -11.00
N ALA A 106 6.73 0.98 -12.20
CA ALA A 106 6.94 2.06 -13.16
C ALA A 106 5.61 2.65 -13.68
N ARG A 107 4.64 1.79 -14.01
CA ARG A 107 3.28 2.21 -14.41
C ARG A 107 2.62 3.00 -13.28
N ARG A 108 2.72 2.50 -12.05
CA ARG A 108 2.10 3.15 -10.89
C ARG A 108 2.75 4.49 -10.55
N ALA A 109 4.07 4.59 -10.56
CA ALA A 109 4.79 5.85 -10.38
C ALA A 109 4.38 6.88 -11.45
N SER A 110 4.23 6.46 -12.71
CA SER A 110 3.70 7.31 -13.78
C SER A 110 2.28 7.82 -13.48
N LEU A 111 1.39 6.95 -12.99
CA LEU A 111 0.03 7.33 -12.62
C LEU A 111 -0.01 8.30 -11.43
N LEU A 112 0.82 8.07 -10.41
CA LEU A 112 0.96 8.97 -9.27
C LEU A 112 1.42 10.36 -9.69
N ARG A 113 2.36 10.47 -10.64
CA ARG A 113 2.79 11.76 -11.22
C ARG A 113 1.71 12.45 -12.06
N ARG A 114 0.71 11.70 -12.53
CA ARG A 114 -0.41 12.26 -13.32
C ARG A 114 -1.58 12.69 -12.45
N TYR A 115 -2.01 11.81 -11.56
CA TYR A 115 -3.29 11.90 -10.83
C TYR A 115 -3.14 12.01 -9.30
N GLY A 116 -1.96 11.74 -8.74
CA GLY A 116 -1.73 11.76 -7.30
C GLY A 116 -1.92 13.14 -6.68
N ALA A 117 -2.26 13.19 -5.39
CA ALA A 117 -2.49 14.44 -4.67
C ALA A 117 -1.25 15.35 -4.67
N LYS A 118 -0.04 14.78 -4.49
CA LYS A 118 1.22 15.53 -4.59
C LYS A 118 1.42 16.08 -6.01
N ALA A 119 1.11 15.31 -7.04
CA ALA A 119 1.24 15.76 -8.42
C ALA A 119 0.35 16.97 -8.75
N VAL A 120 -0.89 17.00 -8.26
CA VAL A 120 -1.78 18.16 -8.44
C VAL A 120 -1.18 19.41 -7.78
N ARG A 121 -0.69 19.29 -6.54
CA ARG A 121 -0.05 20.40 -5.82
C ARG A 121 1.20 20.89 -6.54
N THR A 122 2.09 19.97 -6.93
CA THR A 122 3.33 20.30 -7.66
C THR A 122 3.04 20.96 -9.01
N LYS A 123 2.03 20.50 -9.76
CA LYS A 123 1.62 21.14 -11.02
C LYS A 123 1.18 22.58 -10.81
N ASN A 124 0.38 22.85 -9.78
CA ASN A 124 -0.07 24.20 -9.45
C ASN A 124 1.11 25.11 -9.06
N LEU A 125 2.00 24.62 -8.19
CA LEU A 125 3.20 25.35 -7.77
C LEU A 125 4.12 25.68 -8.96
N ILE A 126 4.42 24.69 -9.80
CA ILE A 126 5.21 24.89 -11.02
C ILE A 126 4.54 25.90 -11.96
N GLY A 127 3.20 25.89 -12.06
CA GLY A 127 2.44 26.89 -12.82
C GLY A 127 2.69 28.32 -12.32
N ILE A 128 2.66 28.52 -11.00
CA ILE A 128 2.94 29.81 -10.36
C ILE A 128 4.40 30.25 -10.63
N LEU A 129 5.36 29.36 -10.42
CA LEU A 129 6.78 29.64 -10.65
C LEU A 129 7.07 30.00 -12.12
N ASN A 130 6.45 29.30 -13.07
CA ASN A 130 6.58 29.62 -14.50
C ASN A 130 5.97 30.99 -14.84
N ALA A 131 4.84 31.35 -14.23
CA ALA A 131 4.23 32.66 -14.46
C ALA A 131 5.11 33.80 -13.92
N GLU A 132 5.74 33.61 -12.75
CA GLU A 132 6.70 34.57 -12.20
C GLU A 132 7.94 34.68 -13.08
N LYS A 133 8.49 33.54 -13.52
CA LYS A 133 9.62 33.50 -14.44
C LYS A 133 9.32 34.29 -15.73
N LYS A 134 8.19 34.02 -16.36
CA LYS A 134 7.77 34.74 -17.59
C LYS A 134 7.61 36.24 -17.36
N ARG A 135 7.13 36.65 -16.17
CA ARG A 135 7.04 38.07 -15.80
C ARG A 135 8.43 38.72 -15.66
N LEU A 136 9.43 38.00 -15.16
CA LEU A 136 10.80 38.51 -15.04
C LEU A 136 11.48 38.60 -16.41
N GLU A 137 11.30 37.57 -17.26
CA GLU A 137 11.83 37.55 -18.63
C GLU A 137 11.26 38.68 -19.49
N ASN A 138 9.99 39.01 -19.33
CA ASN A 138 9.34 40.10 -20.07
C ASN A 138 9.73 41.50 -19.59
N LYS A 139 10.30 41.65 -18.38
CA LYS A 139 10.48 42.96 -17.75
C LYS A 139 11.89 43.53 -17.84
N THR A 140 12.96 42.76 -18.06
CA THR A 140 14.31 43.34 -18.01
C THR A 140 15.43 42.49 -18.62
N SER A 141 16.36 43.13 -19.32
CA SER A 141 17.72 42.61 -19.65
C SER A 141 18.70 42.71 -18.48
N SER A 142 18.21 42.79 -17.24
CA SER A 142 19.03 43.01 -16.04
C SER A 142 19.59 41.68 -15.54
N LYS A 143 20.88 41.71 -15.17
CA LYS A 143 21.57 40.57 -14.54
C LYS A 143 20.81 40.03 -13.32
N ILE A 144 20.19 40.89 -12.52
CA ILE A 144 19.39 40.51 -11.34
C ILE A 144 18.13 39.72 -11.76
N ALA A 145 17.47 40.12 -12.85
CA ALA A 145 16.30 39.41 -13.36
C ALA A 145 16.69 38.02 -13.91
N GLN A 146 17.85 37.93 -14.59
CA GLN A 146 18.40 36.67 -15.08
C GLN A 146 18.78 35.72 -13.93
N GLU A 147 19.43 36.21 -12.88
CA GLU A 147 19.77 35.43 -11.67
C GLU A 147 18.52 34.92 -10.94
N ARG A 148 17.48 35.75 -10.84
CA ARG A 148 16.21 35.35 -10.23
C ARG A 148 15.48 34.32 -11.10
N ALA A 149 15.48 34.46 -12.43
CA ALA A 149 14.93 33.47 -13.34
C ALA A 149 15.69 32.12 -13.26
N ALA A 150 17.01 32.15 -13.10
CA ALA A 150 17.82 30.95 -12.87
C ALA A 150 17.45 30.27 -11.54
N THR A 151 17.25 31.03 -10.47
CA THR A 151 16.76 30.52 -9.18
C THR A 151 15.40 29.83 -9.32
N LEU A 152 14.47 30.43 -10.06
CA LEU A 152 13.15 29.82 -10.32
C LEU A 152 13.26 28.52 -11.13
N ASN A 153 14.18 28.45 -12.11
CA ASN A 153 14.43 27.20 -12.84
C ASN A 153 14.92 26.09 -11.90
N ASN A 154 15.84 26.42 -10.99
CA ASN A 154 16.33 25.48 -9.99
C ASN A 154 15.20 24.98 -9.07
N GLN A 155 14.33 25.88 -8.60
CA GLN A 155 13.16 25.49 -7.80
C GLN A 155 12.21 24.56 -8.56
N ILE A 156 11.90 24.86 -9.83
CA ILE A 156 11.08 23.99 -10.68
C ILE A 156 11.73 22.61 -10.86
N ALA A 157 13.05 22.56 -11.04
CA ALA A 157 13.78 21.31 -11.18
C ALA A 157 13.71 20.47 -9.90
N LEU A 158 13.91 21.10 -8.73
CA LEU A 158 13.80 20.46 -7.42
C LEU A 158 12.38 19.92 -7.17
N GLU A 159 11.34 20.68 -7.50
CA GLU A 159 9.95 20.24 -7.37
C GLU A 159 9.64 19.02 -8.26
N LYS A 160 10.15 19.02 -9.50
CA LYS A 160 10.02 17.86 -10.40
C LYS A 160 10.76 16.64 -9.88
N ALA A 161 11.97 16.82 -9.34
CA ALA A 161 12.76 15.73 -8.75
C ALA A 161 12.06 15.16 -7.50
N SER A 162 11.59 16.03 -6.60
CA SER A 162 10.82 15.66 -5.40
C SER A 162 9.52 14.90 -5.74
N LEU A 163 8.84 15.27 -6.83
CA LEU A 163 7.67 14.54 -7.31
C LEU A 163 8.03 13.15 -7.84
N ARG A 164 9.14 13.03 -8.58
CA ARG A 164 9.62 11.72 -9.09
C ARG A 164 9.97 10.78 -7.95
N GLN A 165 10.84 11.22 -7.03
CA GLN A 165 11.25 10.44 -5.88
C GLN A 165 10.06 9.99 -5.04
N TRP A 166 9.14 10.91 -4.72
CA TRP A 166 7.93 10.54 -4.00
C TRP A 166 7.08 9.53 -4.76
N SER A 167 6.91 9.69 -6.09
CA SER A 167 6.09 8.78 -6.87
C SER A 167 6.67 7.38 -6.96
N GLU A 168 8.00 7.25 -6.95
CA GLU A 168 8.72 5.97 -6.96
C GLU A 168 8.61 5.26 -5.61
N GLN A 169 8.77 6.01 -4.51
CA GLN A 169 8.58 5.49 -3.15
C GLN A 169 7.14 5.08 -2.91
N GLU A 170 6.20 5.98 -3.24
CA GLU A 170 4.78 5.76 -3.03
C GLU A 170 4.25 4.62 -3.91
N ALA A 171 4.88 4.35 -5.07
CA ALA A 171 4.50 3.28 -6.00
C ALA A 171 4.40 1.90 -5.34
N GLY A 172 5.19 1.60 -4.30
CA GLY A 172 5.17 0.30 -3.61
C GLY A 172 4.12 0.15 -2.50
N ASN A 173 3.47 1.23 -2.07
CA ASN A 173 2.70 1.22 -0.81
C ASN A 173 1.26 0.69 -0.92
N SER A 174 0.66 0.71 -2.11
CA SER A 174 -0.74 0.32 -2.31
C SER A 174 -0.99 -0.05 -3.77
N ASP A 175 -1.98 -0.88 -4.06
CA ASP A 175 -2.45 -1.17 -5.42
C ASP A 175 -3.58 -0.22 -5.90
N ILE A 176 -4.08 0.67 -5.03
CA ILE A 176 -5.20 1.55 -5.35
C ILE A 176 -4.85 2.44 -6.54
N CYS A 177 -5.75 2.49 -7.51
CA CYS A 177 -5.56 3.27 -8.73
C CYS A 177 -5.53 4.78 -8.40
N PRO A 178 -4.45 5.51 -8.73
CA PRO A 178 -4.38 6.95 -8.47
C PRO A 178 -5.40 7.78 -9.26
N CYS A 179 -5.91 7.26 -10.39
CA CYS A 179 -6.85 7.97 -11.26
C CYS A 179 -8.26 8.02 -10.67
N CYS A 180 -8.84 6.86 -10.34
CA CYS A 180 -10.20 6.75 -9.79
C CYS A 180 -10.23 6.66 -8.26
N LYS A 181 -9.06 6.64 -7.59
CA LYS A 181 -8.93 6.56 -6.14
C LYS A 181 -9.64 5.35 -5.53
N GLY A 182 -9.69 4.24 -6.26
CA GLY A 182 -10.34 3.00 -5.82
C GLY A 182 -11.77 2.81 -6.31
N SER A 183 -12.43 3.80 -6.90
CA SER A 183 -13.83 3.66 -7.31
C SER A 183 -14.03 2.76 -8.53
N GLY A 184 -13.01 2.60 -9.37
CA GLY A 184 -13.13 1.92 -10.66
C GLY A 184 -13.83 2.76 -11.73
N GLU A 185 -14.36 3.94 -11.39
CA GLU A 185 -15.14 4.77 -12.30
C GLU A 185 -14.43 6.07 -12.69
N GLN A 186 -14.82 6.63 -13.83
CA GLN A 186 -14.34 7.94 -14.26
C GLN A 186 -15.01 9.06 -13.45
N ALA A 187 -14.21 9.89 -12.79
CA ALA A 187 -14.72 11.03 -12.01
C ALA A 187 -15.56 12.03 -12.83
N LYS A 188 -15.32 12.14 -14.15
CA LYS A 188 -16.03 13.08 -15.04
C LYS A 188 -17.26 12.47 -15.71
N LYS A 189 -17.40 11.14 -15.72
CA LYS A 189 -18.49 10.41 -16.39
C LYS A 189 -18.86 9.20 -15.52
N PRO A 190 -19.69 9.40 -14.48
CA PRO A 190 -20.15 8.32 -13.61
C PRO A 190 -20.81 7.21 -14.45
N GLY A 191 -20.55 5.94 -14.11
CA GLY A 191 -20.98 4.79 -14.91
C GLY A 191 -20.02 4.32 -16.00
N ASN A 192 -19.00 5.12 -16.35
CA ASN A 192 -17.92 4.66 -17.24
C ASN A 192 -16.74 4.10 -16.45
N GLN A 193 -16.20 2.97 -16.90
CA GLN A 193 -15.01 2.35 -16.33
C GLN A 193 -13.77 3.25 -16.46
N CYS A 194 -12.96 3.28 -15.40
CA CYS A 194 -11.69 3.97 -15.37
C CYS A 194 -10.71 3.29 -16.34
N PRO A 195 -10.14 4.00 -17.32
CA PRO A 195 -9.30 3.41 -18.37
C PRO A 195 -7.91 3.00 -17.88
N GLU A 196 -7.50 3.46 -16.69
CA GLU A 196 -6.19 3.16 -16.14
C GLU A 196 -6.17 1.88 -15.30
N CYS A 197 -7.34 1.38 -14.89
CA CYS A 197 -7.49 0.15 -14.11
C CYS A 197 -8.64 -0.75 -14.58
N ASP A 198 -9.21 -0.46 -15.76
CA ASP A 198 -10.28 -1.23 -16.41
C ASP A 198 -11.46 -1.55 -15.49
N GLY A 199 -11.88 -0.57 -14.68
CA GLY A 199 -13.00 -0.73 -13.75
C GLY A 199 -12.66 -1.37 -12.40
N ALA A 200 -11.47 -1.94 -12.21
CA ALA A 200 -11.13 -2.68 -10.98
C ALA A 200 -10.90 -1.79 -9.76
N GLY A 201 -10.67 -0.48 -9.96
CA GLY A 201 -10.29 0.46 -8.91
C GLY A 201 -8.85 0.30 -8.41
N ARG A 202 -8.16 -0.75 -8.85
CA ARG A 202 -6.83 -1.17 -8.38
C ARG A 202 -6.00 -1.67 -9.56
N LEU A 203 -4.68 -1.60 -9.42
CA LEU A 203 -3.73 -2.24 -10.34
C LEU A 203 -3.41 -3.62 -9.78
N VAL A 204 -4.28 -4.60 -10.06
CA VAL A 204 -4.22 -5.94 -9.46
C VAL A 204 -2.95 -6.66 -9.93
N SER A 205 -2.15 -7.13 -8.96
CA SER A 205 -1.02 -8.04 -9.21
C SER A 205 -1.51 -9.47 -9.37
N THR A 206 -0.91 -10.20 -10.30
CA THR A 206 -1.21 -11.61 -10.59
C THR A 206 -0.03 -12.51 -10.24
N THR A 207 -0.25 -13.82 -10.24
CA THR A 207 0.84 -14.79 -10.07
C THR A 207 1.84 -14.75 -11.24
N ASP A 208 1.41 -14.39 -12.45
CA ASP A 208 2.34 -14.17 -13.58
C ASP A 208 3.25 -12.95 -13.34
N ASP A 209 2.76 -11.93 -12.63
CA ASP A 209 3.61 -10.81 -12.23
C ASP A 209 4.71 -11.23 -11.25
N ILE A 210 4.52 -12.29 -10.44
CA ILE A 210 5.59 -12.87 -9.60
C ILE A 210 6.68 -13.45 -10.50
N ARG A 211 6.32 -14.25 -11.50
CA ARG A 211 7.26 -14.83 -12.46
C ARG A 211 8.04 -13.75 -13.22
N LYS A 212 7.37 -12.69 -13.64
CA LYS A 212 8.01 -11.51 -14.25
C LYS A 212 8.94 -10.80 -13.28
N SER A 213 8.56 -10.68 -12.01
CA SER A 213 9.41 -10.08 -10.96
C SER A 213 10.71 -10.86 -10.76
N LEU A 214 10.64 -12.19 -10.75
CA LEU A 214 11.82 -13.06 -10.68
C LEU A 214 12.72 -12.88 -11.91
N SER A 215 12.11 -12.77 -13.10
CA SER A 215 12.86 -12.52 -14.34
C SER A 215 13.60 -11.19 -14.32
N LEU A 216 12.99 -10.13 -13.76
CA LEU A 216 13.66 -8.84 -13.53
C LEU A 216 14.81 -8.92 -12.53
N ALA A 217 14.76 -9.86 -11.59
CA ALA A 217 15.84 -10.16 -10.65
C ALA A 217 16.90 -11.13 -11.22
N GLY A 218 16.80 -11.50 -12.51
CA GLY A 218 17.74 -12.40 -13.19
C GLY A 218 17.42 -13.90 -13.03
N ILE A 219 16.34 -14.26 -12.33
CA ILE A 219 15.91 -15.63 -12.13
C ILE A 219 14.91 -15.99 -13.23
N LYS A 220 15.37 -16.78 -14.22
CA LYS A 220 14.53 -17.24 -15.33
C LYS A 220 13.94 -18.61 -15.01
N ILE A 221 12.62 -18.68 -14.91
CA ILE A 221 11.87 -19.92 -14.74
C ILE A 221 11.03 -20.11 -16.01
N ASP A 222 11.21 -21.25 -16.68
CA ASP A 222 10.39 -21.60 -17.83
C ASP A 222 8.92 -21.83 -17.42
N GLU A 223 8.01 -21.69 -18.37
CA GLU A 223 6.57 -21.74 -18.09
C GLU A 223 6.11 -23.12 -17.60
N ALA A 224 6.66 -24.21 -18.14
CA ALA A 224 6.30 -25.56 -17.73
C ALA A 224 6.70 -25.81 -16.26
N ARG A 225 7.92 -25.44 -15.87
CA ARG A 225 8.41 -25.55 -14.50
C ARG A 225 7.65 -24.62 -13.56
N TRP A 226 7.30 -23.41 -14.01
CA TRP A 226 6.47 -22.48 -13.26
C TRP A 226 5.12 -23.11 -12.90
N LEU A 227 4.39 -23.63 -13.91
CA LEU A 227 3.08 -24.24 -13.71
C LEU A 227 3.14 -25.51 -12.85
N ALA A 228 4.18 -26.33 -13.03
CA ALA A 228 4.30 -27.60 -12.33
C ALA A 228 4.74 -27.47 -10.87
N ASN A 229 5.69 -26.57 -10.56
CA ASN A 229 6.37 -26.57 -9.26
C ASN A 229 6.21 -25.27 -8.46
N TYR A 230 6.14 -24.11 -9.13
CA TYR A 230 6.14 -22.81 -8.44
C TYR A 230 4.73 -22.28 -8.19
N LEU A 231 3.83 -22.39 -9.16
CA LEU A 231 2.46 -21.92 -9.02
C LEU A 231 1.71 -22.63 -7.89
N PRO A 232 1.80 -23.96 -7.71
CA PRO A 232 1.21 -24.63 -6.55
C PRO A 232 1.76 -24.08 -5.24
N LEU A 233 3.08 -23.95 -5.12
CA LEU A 233 3.73 -23.40 -3.92
C LEU A 233 3.28 -21.96 -3.62
N VAL A 234 3.16 -21.10 -4.65
CA VAL A 234 2.63 -19.74 -4.50
C VAL A 234 1.21 -19.78 -3.97
N ASN A 235 0.36 -20.64 -4.54
CA ASN A 235 -1.03 -20.75 -4.11
C ASN A 235 -1.14 -21.27 -2.68
N ASP A 236 -0.31 -22.25 -2.29
CA ASP A 236 -0.23 -22.76 -0.92
C ASP A 236 0.23 -21.68 0.06
N CYS A 237 1.20 -20.85 -0.34
CA CYS A 237 1.68 -19.73 0.45
C CYS A 237 0.59 -18.67 0.62
N LEU A 238 -0.08 -18.27 -0.48
CA LEU A 238 -1.19 -17.32 -0.46
C LEU A 238 -2.36 -17.84 0.40
N ASN A 239 -2.69 -19.12 0.30
CA ASN A 239 -3.73 -19.75 1.09
C ASN A 239 -3.36 -19.77 2.58
N TRP A 240 -2.13 -20.12 2.93
CA TRP A 240 -1.66 -20.05 4.31
C TRP A 240 -1.74 -18.62 4.88
N LEU A 241 -1.24 -17.62 4.14
CA LEU A 241 -1.32 -16.21 4.54
C LEU A 241 -2.78 -15.76 4.71
N ASP A 242 -3.67 -16.17 3.81
CA ASP A 242 -5.08 -15.83 3.86
C ASP A 242 -5.78 -16.48 5.08
N VAL A 243 -5.50 -17.75 5.37
CA VAL A 243 -6.00 -18.43 6.56
C VAL A 243 -5.54 -17.73 7.84
N GLU A 244 -4.24 -17.43 7.96
CA GLU A 244 -3.68 -16.70 9.09
C GLU A 244 -4.35 -15.32 9.27
N TYR A 245 -4.50 -14.58 8.18
CA TYR A 245 -5.17 -13.27 8.18
C TYR A 245 -6.62 -13.36 8.66
N HIS A 246 -7.39 -14.32 8.15
CA HIS A 246 -8.76 -14.54 8.57
C HIS A 246 -8.86 -14.95 10.04
N GLN A 247 -7.97 -15.84 10.52
CA GLN A 247 -7.93 -16.26 11.91
C GLN A 247 -7.61 -15.10 12.86
N ALA A 248 -6.65 -14.24 12.52
CA ALA A 248 -6.35 -13.04 13.30
C ALA A 248 -7.56 -12.09 13.39
N ILE A 249 -8.28 -11.89 12.29
CA ILE A 249 -9.50 -11.07 12.27
C ILE A 249 -10.61 -11.69 13.11
N GLU A 250 -10.82 -13.01 13.00
CA GLU A 250 -11.85 -13.69 13.79
C GLU A 250 -11.52 -13.68 15.28
N GLN A 251 -10.25 -13.86 15.65
CA GLN A 251 -9.81 -13.71 17.04
C GLN A 251 -10.05 -12.29 17.57
N LEU A 252 -9.73 -11.27 16.77
CA LEU A 252 -9.97 -9.87 17.12
C LEU A 252 -11.47 -9.58 17.28
N LYS A 253 -12.31 -10.04 16.35
CA LYS A 253 -13.78 -9.93 16.44
C LYS A 253 -14.34 -10.60 17.68
N ARG A 254 -13.92 -11.84 17.96
CA ARG A 254 -14.35 -12.61 19.13
C ARG A 254 -14.01 -11.86 20.41
N LYS A 255 -12.77 -11.37 20.51
CA LYS A 255 -12.32 -10.67 21.72
C LYS A 255 -13.03 -9.33 21.89
N VAL A 256 -13.20 -8.55 20.83
CA VAL A 256 -14.00 -7.30 20.87
C VAL A 256 -15.43 -7.57 21.36
N ARG A 257 -16.12 -8.58 20.82
CA ARG A 257 -17.49 -8.94 21.26
C ARG A 257 -17.56 -9.39 22.71
N GLN A 258 -16.54 -10.11 23.20
CA GLN A 258 -16.47 -10.51 24.60
C GLN A 258 -16.38 -9.28 25.52
N GLU A 259 -15.53 -8.32 25.18
CA GLU A 259 -15.38 -7.07 25.95
C GLU A 259 -16.66 -6.22 25.89
N GLU A 260 -17.35 -6.17 24.74
CA GLU A 260 -18.64 -5.48 24.60
C GLU A 260 -19.75 -6.11 25.46
N ASN A 261 -19.76 -7.44 25.57
CA ASN A 261 -20.74 -8.17 26.37
C ASN A 261 -20.44 -8.13 27.87
N ALA A 262 -19.17 -7.96 28.27
CA ALA A 262 -18.77 -7.85 29.67
C ALA A 262 -19.11 -6.48 30.30
N GLN A 263 -19.51 -5.50 29.50
CA GLN A 263 -19.93 -4.16 29.94
C GLN A 263 -21.45 -4.00 30.10
N VAL A 264 -22.22 -5.08 29.88
CA VAL A 264 -23.68 -5.16 30.10
C VAL A 264 -23.95 -5.90 31.40
#